data_AF-A0A949NB92-F1
#
_entry.id   AF-A0A949NB92-F1
#
_cell.length_a   1.000
_cell.length_b   1.000
_cell.length_c   1.000
_cell.angle_alpha   90.00
_cell.angle_beta   90.00
_cell.angle_gamma   90.00
#
_symmetry.space_group_name_H-M   'P 1'
#
loop_
_entity.id
_entity.type
_entity.pdbx_description
1 polymer ?
#
loop_
_entity_poly.entity_id
_entity_poly.type
_entity_poly.pdbx_seq_one_letter_code
_entity_poly.pdbx_strand_id
1 'polypeptide(L)'
;HHGVIPPGTLIYSDSPTARKITSIYRESRMEFSEYVLDLFGDRLLAPPGLREVKSATSMKVHARKHEPSIFISSSGDLNYANSPRHLMRMFDCEKNLLCMVGWQSPGSVGRRLARGETPVLVRHREGKKLEKDWINPAIEILRVVSFSSHADQDQLVSWLAGIEGLDGVFIVHGEMHSSELMQDRIRDELGLDAKIPRPGESFDCGVDGRFSKKAMIENVKE
;
A
#
# COMPACT_ATOMS: atom_id res chain seq x y z
N HIS A 1 29.28 -0.32 -0.72
CA HIS A 1 28.04 0.28 -1.23
C HIS A 1 27.89 1.68 -0.65
N HIS A 2 28.26 2.72 -1.39
CA HIS A 2 28.00 4.09 -0.96
C HIS A 2 26.48 4.30 -0.99
N GLY A 3 25.87 4.50 0.18
CA GLY A 3 24.45 4.81 0.27
C GLY A 3 24.17 6.11 -0.48
N VAL A 4 23.23 6.08 -1.42
CA VAL A 4 22.76 7.26 -2.18
C VAL A 4 22.11 8.30 -1.23
N ILE A 5 21.68 7.86 -0.05
CA ILE A 5 21.16 8.72 1.01
C ILE A 5 22.28 8.98 2.04
N PRO A 6 22.63 10.26 2.32
CA PRO A 6 23.67 10.59 3.28
C PRO A 6 23.43 9.96 4.67
N PRO A 7 24.48 9.43 5.32
CA PRO A 7 24.38 8.98 6.71
C PRO A 7 23.85 10.10 7.62
N GLY A 8 22.89 9.77 8.48
CA GLY A 8 22.30 10.73 9.41
C GLY A 8 21.14 11.57 8.86
N THR A 9 20.73 11.38 7.59
CA THR A 9 19.49 11.97 7.07
C THR A 9 18.33 11.68 8.02
N LEU A 10 17.62 12.75 8.41
CA LEU A 10 16.49 12.65 9.32
C LEU A 10 15.29 12.05 8.59
N ILE A 11 14.63 11.09 9.25
CA ILE A 11 13.45 10.40 8.75
C ILE A 11 12.31 10.65 9.72
N TYR A 12 11.34 11.47 9.34
CA TYR A 12 10.16 11.75 10.13
C TYR A 12 9.03 10.80 9.75
N SER A 13 8.70 9.88 10.66
CA SER A 13 7.52 9.01 10.52
C SER A 13 6.32 9.66 11.20
N ASP A 14 5.36 10.14 10.41
CA ASP A 14 4.12 10.77 10.86
C ASP A 14 2.92 9.87 10.56
N SER A 15 2.78 8.83 11.37
CA SER A 15 1.58 8.00 11.42
C SER A 15 1.45 7.38 12.82
N PRO A 16 0.41 7.74 13.60
CA PRO A 16 0.15 7.11 14.88
C PRO A 16 -0.04 5.58 14.76
N THR A 17 -0.63 5.13 13.65
CA THR A 17 -0.83 3.71 13.35
C THR A 17 0.47 3.02 13.02
N ALA A 18 1.29 3.60 12.12
CA ALA A 18 2.59 3.01 11.78
C ALA A 18 3.46 2.87 13.02
N ARG A 19 3.53 3.89 13.88
CA ARG A 19 4.29 3.83 15.14
C ARG A 19 3.86 2.68 16.05
N LYS A 20 2.54 2.46 16.19
CA LYS A 20 2.01 1.35 17.00
C LYS A 20 2.39 0.00 16.39
N ILE A 21 2.20 -0.16 15.09
CA ILE A 21 2.55 -1.40 14.37
C ILE A 21 4.05 -1.66 14.46
N THR A 22 4.89 -0.65 14.21
CA THR A 22 6.35 -0.78 14.31
C THR A 22 6.79 -1.19 15.72
N SER A 23 6.13 -0.73 16.79
CA SER A 23 6.39 -1.22 18.16
C SER A 23 6.15 -2.72 18.29
N ILE A 24 5.00 -3.21 17.81
CA ILE A 24 4.65 -4.65 17.84
C ILE A 24 5.70 -5.47 17.09
N TYR A 25 6.13 -5.01 15.91
CA TYR A 25 7.17 -5.70 15.15
C TYR A 25 8.52 -5.69 15.89
N ARG A 26 8.92 -4.59 16.53
CA ARG A 26 10.16 -4.56 17.33
C ARG A 26 10.12 -5.55 18.51
N GLU A 27 8.95 -5.74 19.11
CA GLU A 27 8.73 -6.72 20.18
C GLU A 27 8.68 -8.16 19.67
N SER A 28 8.25 -8.36 18.41
CA SER A 28 8.13 -9.67 17.76
C SER A 28 9.39 -10.06 16.98
N ARG A 29 10.57 -9.77 17.54
CA ARG A 29 11.86 -9.90 16.84
C ARG A 29 12.13 -11.34 16.33
N MET A 30 11.61 -12.35 17.02
CA MET A 30 11.77 -13.76 16.66
C MET A 30 10.99 -14.17 15.39
N GLU A 31 10.05 -13.34 14.93
CA GLU A 31 9.26 -13.60 13.72
C GLU A 31 9.97 -13.14 12.43
N PHE A 32 11.10 -12.44 12.55
CA PHE A 32 11.90 -12.04 11.39
C PHE A 32 12.80 -13.18 10.92
N SER A 33 13.09 -13.19 9.61
CA SER A 33 14.07 -14.12 9.07
C SER A 33 15.46 -13.85 9.66
N GLU A 34 16.23 -14.92 9.85
CA GLU A 34 17.62 -14.85 10.35
C GLU A 34 18.46 -13.87 9.53
N TYR A 35 18.31 -13.88 8.20
CA TYR A 35 18.97 -12.93 7.30
C TYR A 35 18.74 -11.46 7.69
N VAL A 36 17.51 -11.08 8.02
CA VAL A 36 17.17 -9.70 8.40
C VAL A 36 17.76 -9.36 9.77
N LEU A 37 17.74 -10.31 10.71
CA LEU A 37 18.31 -10.14 12.03
C LEU A 37 19.82 -9.96 11.98
N ASP A 38 20.52 -10.73 11.16
CA ASP A 38 21.97 -10.63 10.95
C ASP A 38 22.36 -9.31 10.27
N LEU A 39 21.60 -8.91 9.24
CA LEU A 39 21.93 -7.72 8.45
C LEU A 39 21.73 -6.42 9.25
N PHE A 40 20.65 -6.34 10.04
CA PHE A 40 20.26 -5.09 10.70
C PHE A 40 20.53 -5.07 12.20
N GLY A 41 20.58 -6.23 12.86
CA GLY A 41 20.78 -6.31 14.31
C GLY A 41 19.79 -5.40 15.05
N ASP A 42 20.30 -4.65 16.02
CA ASP A 42 19.52 -3.72 16.84
C ASP A 42 18.97 -2.52 16.05
N ARG A 43 19.44 -2.29 14.82
CA ARG A 43 18.96 -1.20 13.96
C ARG A 43 17.71 -1.59 13.17
N LEU A 44 17.25 -2.84 13.27
CA LEU A 44 16.02 -3.29 12.62
C LEU A 44 14.85 -2.41 13.06
N LEU A 45 14.22 -1.74 12.09
CA LEU A 45 13.14 -0.77 12.31
C LEU A 45 13.52 0.40 13.24
N ALA A 46 14.81 0.62 13.51
CA ALA A 46 15.33 1.70 14.35
C ALA A 46 16.60 2.33 13.74
N PRO A 47 16.58 2.78 12.47
CA PRO A 47 17.76 3.44 11.90
C PRO A 47 18.04 4.75 12.65
N PRO A 48 19.30 5.20 12.78
CA PRO A 48 19.68 6.33 13.63
C PRO A 48 18.94 7.65 13.36
N GLY A 49 18.55 7.89 12.09
CA GLY A 49 17.82 9.08 11.65
C GLY A 49 16.31 9.06 11.92
N LEU A 50 15.74 7.92 12.35
CA LEU A 50 14.29 7.78 12.53
C LEU A 50 13.78 8.64 13.69
N ARG A 51 12.73 9.39 13.44
CA ARG A 51 11.98 10.22 14.38
C ARG A 51 10.50 9.93 14.20
N GLU A 52 9.94 9.12 15.08
CA GLU A 52 8.51 8.86 15.11
C GLU A 52 7.79 10.01 15.80
N VAL A 53 7.05 10.82 15.03
CA VAL A 53 6.54 12.12 15.47
C VAL A 53 5.03 12.21 15.35
N LYS A 54 4.44 13.13 16.12
CA LYS A 54 3.05 13.54 15.93
C LYS A 54 2.96 14.50 14.75
N SER A 55 1.80 14.55 14.10
CA SER A 55 1.58 15.44 12.95
C SER A 55 1.85 16.92 13.21
N ALA A 56 1.50 17.43 14.40
CA ALA A 56 1.83 18.82 14.74
C ALA A 56 3.34 19.09 14.73
N THR A 57 4.17 18.10 15.08
CA THR A 57 5.63 18.22 15.06
C THR A 57 6.17 18.16 13.65
N SER A 58 5.70 17.21 12.82
CA SER A 58 6.15 17.09 11.42
C SER A 58 5.79 18.34 10.62
N MET A 59 4.60 18.91 10.80
CA MET A 59 4.17 20.15 10.15
C MET A 59 5.00 21.37 10.58
N LYS A 60 5.43 21.43 11.84
CA LYS A 60 6.36 22.47 12.32
C LYS A 60 7.74 22.36 11.68
N VAL A 61 8.17 21.15 11.31
CA VAL A 61 9.43 20.98 10.56
C VAL A 61 9.31 21.64 9.19
N HIS A 62 8.22 21.41 8.46
CA HIS A 62 7.96 22.07 7.16
C HIS A 62 7.94 23.60 7.25
N ALA A 63 7.53 24.17 8.39
CA ALA A 63 7.39 25.62 8.59
C ALA A 63 8.70 26.36 8.93
N ARG A 64 9.84 25.66 9.06
CA ARG A 64 11.14 26.25 9.43
C ARG A 64 12.20 25.88 8.40
N LYS A 65 13.31 26.62 8.37
CA LYS A 65 14.50 26.19 7.63
C LYS A 65 15.04 24.90 8.27
N HIS A 66 15.14 23.84 7.49
CA HIS A 66 15.65 22.53 7.93
C HIS A 66 16.52 21.89 6.84
N GLU A 67 17.36 20.95 7.23
CA GLU A 67 18.15 20.13 6.31
C GLU A 67 17.25 19.20 5.49
N PRO A 68 17.65 18.80 4.26
CA PRO A 68 16.94 17.78 3.48
C PRO A 68 16.63 16.54 4.34
N SER A 69 15.36 16.16 4.38
CA SER A 69 14.83 15.13 5.28
C SER A 69 13.79 14.28 4.56
N ILE A 70 13.58 13.07 5.05
CA ILE A 70 12.58 12.12 4.53
C ILE A 70 11.33 12.20 5.41
N PHE A 71 10.15 12.26 4.80
CA PHE A 71 8.86 12.19 5.50
C PHE A 71 8.11 10.93 5.06
N ILE A 72 7.83 10.05 6.02
CA ILE A 72 7.01 8.87 5.81
C ILE A 72 5.65 9.14 6.45
N SER A 73 4.59 9.13 5.67
CA SER A 73 3.25 9.49 6.15
C SER A 73 2.17 8.59 5.57
N SER A 74 1.04 8.53 6.26
CA SER A 74 -0.19 7.84 5.86
C SER A 74 -1.27 8.84 5.45
N SER A 75 -2.20 8.53 4.56
CA SER A 75 -2.41 7.26 3.84
C SER A 75 -1.49 7.07 2.64
N GLY A 76 -1.28 5.82 2.22
CA GLY A 76 -0.38 5.46 1.11
C GLY A 76 -0.85 5.91 -0.28
N ASP A 77 -2.11 6.35 -0.41
CA ASP A 77 -2.73 6.79 -1.66
C ASP A 77 -3.04 8.30 -1.71
N LEU A 78 -2.56 9.07 -0.71
CA LEU A 78 -2.71 10.53 -0.61
C LEU A 78 -4.16 11.04 -0.50
N ASN A 79 -5.11 10.21 -0.11
CA ASN A 79 -6.50 10.64 0.10
C ASN A 79 -6.81 11.07 1.54
N TYR A 80 -6.14 10.48 2.53
CA TYR A 80 -6.54 10.58 3.94
C TYR A 80 -5.35 10.75 4.89
N ALA A 81 -5.67 10.95 6.16
CA ALA A 81 -4.71 11.16 7.24
C ALA A 81 -3.77 12.37 6.96
N ASN A 82 -2.45 12.21 7.12
CA ASN A 82 -1.49 13.30 7.11
C ASN A 82 -0.75 13.46 5.78
N SER A 83 -0.73 12.44 4.93
CA SER A 83 -0.01 12.47 3.67
C SER A 83 -0.50 13.55 2.69
N PRO A 84 -1.81 13.91 2.61
CA PRO A 84 -2.25 15.06 1.81
C PRO A 84 -1.65 16.37 2.34
N ARG A 85 -1.52 16.52 3.67
CA ARG A 85 -0.95 17.74 4.27
C ARG A 85 0.53 17.86 3.99
N HIS A 86 1.26 16.76 4.04
CA HIS A 86 2.66 16.71 3.62
C HIS A 86 2.81 17.11 2.16
N LEU A 87 1.98 16.58 1.27
CA LEU A 87 1.95 16.99 -0.13
C LEU A 87 1.71 18.50 -0.26
N MET A 88 0.71 19.05 0.44
CA MET A 88 0.42 20.49 0.43
C MET A 88 1.56 21.38 0.95
N ARG A 89 2.53 20.83 1.70
CA ARG A 89 3.73 21.56 2.13
C ARG A 89 4.91 21.44 1.16
N MET A 90 4.86 20.47 0.25
CA MET A 90 6.01 20.09 -0.58
C MET A 90 5.80 20.28 -2.08
N PHE A 91 4.54 20.36 -2.55
CA PHE A 91 4.19 20.23 -3.97
C PHE A 91 4.76 21.32 -4.89
N ASP A 92 5.08 22.50 -4.37
CA ASP A 92 5.49 23.68 -5.15
C ASP A 92 7.01 23.90 -5.16
N CYS A 93 7.79 22.85 -4.88
CA CYS A 93 9.25 22.93 -4.86
C CYS A 93 9.85 21.78 -5.65
N GLU A 94 10.49 22.10 -6.77
CA GLU A 94 11.10 21.17 -7.72
C GLU A 94 12.25 20.34 -7.11
N LYS A 95 12.79 20.76 -5.96
CA LYS A 95 13.83 20.01 -5.23
C LYS A 95 13.26 18.85 -4.41
N ASN A 96 11.94 18.82 -4.22
CA ASN A 96 11.28 17.77 -3.46
C ASN A 96 10.98 16.57 -4.37
N LEU A 97 10.77 15.42 -3.73
CA LEU A 97 10.35 14.18 -4.39
C LEU A 97 9.16 13.58 -3.64
N LEU A 98 8.10 13.25 -4.37
CA LEU A 98 7.04 12.37 -3.91
C LEU A 98 7.33 10.95 -4.38
N CYS A 99 7.74 10.08 -3.46
CA CYS A 99 7.97 8.66 -3.74
C CYS A 99 6.76 7.82 -3.32
N MET A 100 6.07 7.23 -4.30
CA MET A 100 4.93 6.33 -4.09
C MET A 100 5.41 4.88 -4.16
N VAL A 101 5.38 4.18 -3.02
CA VAL A 101 5.96 2.84 -2.86
C VAL A 101 4.94 1.69 -2.89
N GLY A 102 3.68 1.99 -3.19
CA GLY A 102 2.60 0.99 -3.15
C GLY A 102 1.46 1.32 -4.11
N TRP A 103 0.48 0.42 -4.16
CA TRP A 103 -0.68 0.57 -5.03
C TRP A 103 -1.47 1.85 -4.73
N GLN A 104 -2.01 2.45 -5.79
CA GLN A 104 -2.71 3.73 -5.75
C GLN A 104 -4.16 3.52 -6.17
N SER A 105 -5.09 3.70 -5.22
CA SER A 105 -6.51 3.41 -5.42
C SER A 105 -7.11 4.16 -6.61
N PRO A 106 -8.02 3.56 -7.40
CA PRO A 106 -8.77 4.27 -8.42
C PRO A 106 -9.43 5.54 -7.88
N GLY A 107 -9.25 6.66 -8.57
CA GLY A 107 -9.77 7.97 -8.16
C GLY A 107 -9.00 8.66 -7.03
N SER A 108 -7.99 8.02 -6.41
CA SER A 108 -7.16 8.64 -5.39
C SER A 108 -6.32 9.79 -5.93
N VAL A 109 -5.94 10.72 -5.05
CA VAL A 109 -4.96 11.78 -5.36
C VAL A 109 -3.67 11.15 -5.89
N GLY A 110 -3.16 10.11 -5.25
CA GLY A 110 -1.93 9.46 -5.68
C GLY A 110 -2.04 8.80 -7.05
N ARG A 111 -3.19 8.19 -7.40
CA ARG A 111 -3.43 7.64 -8.75
C ARG A 111 -3.49 8.73 -9.83
N ARG A 112 -4.08 9.88 -9.52
CA ARG A 112 -4.17 11.04 -10.43
C ARG A 112 -2.79 11.65 -10.68
N LEU A 113 -2.03 11.90 -9.61
CA LEU A 113 -0.64 12.36 -9.67
C LEU A 113 0.26 11.39 -10.43
N ALA A 114 0.14 10.09 -10.17
CA ALA A 114 0.86 9.04 -10.89
C ALA A 114 0.59 8.98 -12.40
N ARG A 115 -0.54 9.54 -12.86
CA ARG A 115 -0.92 9.64 -14.27
C ARG A 115 -0.52 10.98 -14.90
N GLY A 116 0.15 11.84 -14.15
CA GLY A 116 0.54 13.18 -14.61
C GLY A 116 -0.64 14.15 -14.72
N GLU A 117 -1.74 13.90 -14.01
CA GLU A 117 -2.86 14.83 -14.00
C GLU A 117 -2.41 16.17 -13.38
N THR A 118 -2.74 17.28 -14.03
CA THR A 118 -2.54 18.64 -13.50
C THR A 118 -3.60 19.57 -14.12
N PRO A 119 -4.33 20.38 -13.32
CA PRO A 119 -4.30 20.43 -11.85
C PRO A 119 -4.98 19.22 -11.19
N VAL A 120 -4.62 18.91 -9.94
CA VAL A 120 -5.24 17.86 -9.12
C VAL A 120 -5.92 18.46 -7.90
N LEU A 121 -7.17 18.07 -7.65
CA LEU A 121 -7.90 18.46 -6.43
C LEU A 121 -7.45 17.59 -5.25
N VAL A 122 -6.85 18.22 -4.25
CA VAL A 122 -6.40 17.57 -3.01
C VAL A 122 -7.32 17.99 -1.87
N ARG A 123 -7.77 17.00 -1.08
CA ARG A 123 -8.51 17.25 0.17
C ARG A 123 -7.56 17.04 1.34
N HIS A 124 -7.43 18.02 2.21
CA HIS A 124 -6.52 17.94 3.36
C HIS A 124 -7.15 18.61 4.58
N ARG A 125 -6.59 18.34 5.76
CA ARG A 125 -7.09 18.93 7.01
C ARG A 125 -6.10 19.93 7.58
N GLU A 126 -6.57 21.10 7.96
CA GLU A 126 -5.82 22.04 8.79
C GLU A 126 -6.51 22.23 10.14
N GLY A 127 -5.86 21.68 11.18
CA GLY A 127 -6.49 21.52 12.49
C GLY A 127 -7.76 20.67 12.39
N LYS A 128 -8.92 21.29 12.67
CA LYS A 128 -10.24 20.64 12.59
C LYS A 128 -10.97 20.90 11.27
N LYS A 129 -10.44 21.77 10.40
CA LYS A 129 -11.08 22.16 9.14
C LYS A 129 -10.66 21.20 8.03
N LEU A 130 -11.62 20.87 7.15
CA LEU A 130 -11.36 20.16 5.90
C LEU A 130 -11.30 21.20 4.78
N GLU A 131 -10.18 21.22 4.08
CA GLU A 131 -9.92 22.11 2.96
C GLU A 131 -9.83 21.32 1.65
N LYS A 132 -9.99 22.03 0.53
CA LYS A 132 -9.96 21.46 -0.81
C LYS A 132 -9.28 22.45 -1.74
N ASP A 133 -8.12 22.07 -2.26
CA ASP A 133 -7.31 22.95 -3.10
C ASP A 133 -6.94 22.24 -4.39
N TRP A 134 -6.97 22.99 -5.50
CA TRP A 134 -6.40 22.54 -6.75
C TRP A 134 -4.92 22.89 -6.76
N ILE A 135 -4.06 21.90 -7.03
CA ILE A 135 -2.61 22.09 -7.11
C ILE A 135 -2.09 21.73 -8.50
N ASN A 136 -1.08 22.47 -8.93
CA ASN A 136 -0.20 22.08 -10.03
C ASN A 136 1.12 21.61 -9.40
N PRO A 137 1.39 20.30 -9.31
CA PRO A 137 2.59 19.80 -8.67
C PRO A 137 3.83 20.18 -9.49
N ALA A 138 4.72 20.98 -8.90
CA ALA A 138 6.07 21.26 -9.42
C ALA A 138 7.11 20.25 -8.89
N ILE A 139 6.68 19.28 -8.08
CA ILE A 139 7.52 18.27 -7.45
C ILE A 139 7.78 17.06 -8.37
N GLU A 140 8.95 16.42 -8.25
CA GLU A 140 9.19 15.14 -8.90
C GLU A 140 8.29 14.04 -8.31
N ILE A 141 7.74 13.17 -9.16
CA ILE A 141 6.85 12.08 -8.75
C ILE A 141 7.45 10.76 -9.23
N LEU A 142 7.89 9.93 -8.29
CA LEU A 142 8.46 8.61 -8.55
C LEU A 142 7.51 7.52 -8.06
N ARG A 143 7.35 6.46 -8.86
CA ARG A 143 6.66 5.23 -8.45
C ARG A 143 7.67 4.09 -8.32
N VAL A 144 7.69 3.47 -7.16
CA VAL A 144 8.49 2.27 -6.88
C VAL A 144 7.54 1.12 -6.61
N VAL A 145 7.50 0.15 -7.53
CA VAL A 145 6.57 -0.99 -7.46
C VAL A 145 7.11 -2.11 -6.56
N SER A 146 8.43 -2.15 -6.33
CA SER A 146 9.13 -3.26 -5.65
C SER A 146 8.86 -3.39 -4.13
N PHE A 147 8.13 -2.46 -3.51
CA PHE A 147 7.80 -2.53 -2.08
C PHE A 147 6.39 -3.04 -1.79
N SER A 148 5.66 -3.47 -2.83
CA SER A 148 4.38 -4.15 -2.65
C SER A 148 4.60 -5.50 -1.97
N SER A 149 3.92 -5.76 -0.86
CA SER A 149 3.92 -7.07 -0.18
C SER A 149 3.04 -8.11 -0.90
N HIS A 150 2.46 -7.74 -2.05
CA HIS A 150 1.66 -8.65 -2.86
C HIS A 150 2.56 -9.42 -3.80
N ALA A 151 2.37 -10.74 -3.82
CA ALA A 151 2.96 -11.60 -4.83
C ALA A 151 2.52 -11.13 -6.22
N ASP A 152 3.44 -11.14 -7.17
CA ASP A 152 3.10 -10.93 -8.57
C ASP A 152 2.35 -12.14 -9.14
N GLN A 153 1.89 -12.01 -10.39
CA GLN A 153 1.08 -13.03 -11.03
C GLN A 153 1.82 -14.37 -11.15
N ASP A 154 3.11 -14.34 -11.46
CA ASP A 154 3.93 -15.53 -11.66
C ASP A 154 4.20 -16.23 -10.33
N GLN A 155 4.46 -15.44 -9.27
CA GLN A 155 4.61 -15.95 -7.91
C GLN A 155 3.32 -16.63 -7.41
N LEU A 156 2.14 -16.05 -7.70
CA LEU A 156 0.85 -16.64 -7.32
C LEU A 156 0.57 -17.95 -8.06
N VAL A 157 0.81 -18.00 -9.38
CA VAL A 157 0.65 -19.24 -10.16
C VAL A 157 1.63 -20.31 -9.69
N SER A 158 2.90 -19.95 -9.49
CA SER A 158 3.91 -20.88 -8.99
C SER A 158 3.59 -21.39 -7.59
N TRP A 159 3.02 -20.56 -6.72
CA TRP A 159 2.60 -20.97 -5.39
C TRP A 159 1.42 -21.95 -5.44
N LEU A 160 0.41 -21.65 -6.27
CA LEU A 160 -0.75 -22.55 -6.48
C LEU A 160 -0.34 -23.90 -7.06
N ALA A 161 0.62 -23.92 -7.99
CA ALA A 161 1.13 -25.16 -8.59
C ALA A 161 1.76 -26.14 -7.58
N GLY A 162 2.20 -25.65 -6.42
CA GLY A 162 2.78 -26.46 -5.35
C GLY A 162 1.78 -27.04 -4.36
N ILE A 163 0.47 -26.75 -4.51
CA ILE A 163 -0.56 -27.23 -3.59
C ILE A 163 -1.26 -28.45 -4.20
N GLU A 164 -1.19 -29.58 -3.50
CA GLU A 164 -1.86 -30.82 -3.92
C GLU A 164 -3.32 -30.87 -3.43
N GLY A 165 -4.18 -31.55 -4.20
CA GLY A 165 -5.58 -31.79 -3.81
C GLY A 165 -6.50 -30.58 -3.93
N LEU A 166 -6.14 -29.58 -4.75
CA LEU A 166 -7.02 -28.45 -5.02
C LEU A 166 -8.14 -28.84 -6.00
N ASP A 167 -9.37 -28.66 -5.54
CA ASP A 167 -10.58 -28.79 -6.35
C ASP A 167 -10.87 -27.53 -7.19
N GLY A 168 -10.27 -26.41 -6.78
CA GLY A 168 -10.13 -25.18 -7.55
C GLY A 168 -9.99 -23.94 -6.66
N VAL A 169 -10.12 -22.76 -7.25
CA VAL A 169 -9.65 -21.49 -6.66
C VAL A 169 -10.70 -20.40 -6.75
N PHE A 170 -10.89 -19.64 -5.66
CA PHE A 170 -11.62 -18.38 -5.69
C PHE A 170 -10.66 -17.20 -5.66
N ILE A 171 -10.76 -16.33 -6.68
CA ILE A 171 -9.95 -15.12 -6.82
C ILE A 171 -10.72 -13.96 -6.21
N VAL A 172 -10.14 -13.35 -5.19
CA VAL A 172 -10.71 -12.23 -4.43
C VAL A 172 -9.68 -11.10 -4.29
N HIS A 173 -10.11 -9.93 -3.80
CA HIS A 173 -9.23 -8.78 -3.52
C HIS A 173 -8.38 -8.30 -4.72
N GLY A 174 -8.96 -8.28 -5.93
CA GLY A 174 -8.34 -7.73 -7.13
C GLY A 174 -9.29 -6.82 -7.91
N GLU A 175 -8.74 -5.93 -8.74
CA GLU A 175 -9.51 -5.23 -9.77
C GLU A 175 -10.07 -6.25 -10.77
N MET A 176 -11.29 -6.04 -11.27
CA MET A 176 -12.00 -7.02 -12.11
C MET A 176 -11.15 -7.56 -13.26
N HIS A 177 -10.51 -6.66 -14.02
CA HIS A 177 -9.69 -7.04 -15.16
C HIS A 177 -8.47 -7.88 -14.77
N SER A 178 -7.77 -7.51 -13.69
CA SER A 178 -6.63 -8.29 -13.19
C SER A 178 -7.06 -9.67 -12.70
N SER A 179 -8.23 -9.75 -12.06
CA SER A 179 -8.80 -11.01 -11.59
C SER A 179 -9.20 -11.93 -12.75
N GLU A 180 -9.77 -11.40 -13.83
CA GLU A 180 -10.10 -12.15 -15.06
C GLU A 180 -8.83 -12.71 -15.71
N LEU A 181 -7.77 -11.90 -15.85
CA LEU A 181 -6.49 -12.37 -16.38
C LEU A 181 -5.85 -13.46 -15.50
N MET A 182 -5.96 -13.35 -14.18
CA MET A 182 -5.50 -14.39 -13.25
C MET A 182 -6.36 -15.67 -13.39
N GLN A 183 -7.67 -15.52 -13.55
CA GLN A 183 -8.60 -16.65 -13.74
C GLN A 183 -8.24 -17.46 -14.98
N ASP A 184 -8.02 -16.77 -16.10
CA ASP A 184 -7.67 -17.43 -17.36
C ASP A 184 -6.31 -18.13 -17.25
N ARG A 185 -5.29 -17.47 -16.67
CA ARG A 185 -3.99 -18.11 -16.45
C ARG A 185 -4.05 -19.35 -15.55
N ILE A 186 -4.81 -19.31 -14.45
CA ILE A 186 -4.94 -20.49 -13.57
C ILE A 186 -5.58 -21.66 -14.33
N ARG A 187 -6.59 -21.39 -15.17
CA ARG A 187 -7.23 -22.43 -15.99
C ARG A 187 -6.28 -22.98 -17.04
N ASP A 188 -5.59 -22.10 -17.76
CA ASP A 188 -4.74 -22.48 -18.89
C ASP A 188 -3.45 -23.17 -18.44
N GLU A 189 -2.81 -22.70 -17.36
CA GLU A 189 -1.52 -23.21 -16.89
C GLU A 189 -1.64 -24.36 -15.89
N LEU A 190 -2.67 -24.36 -15.03
CA LEU A 190 -2.82 -25.35 -13.95
C LEU A 190 -4.00 -26.31 -14.15
N GLY A 191 -4.90 -26.05 -15.11
CA GLY A 191 -6.09 -26.87 -15.34
C GLY A 191 -7.11 -26.83 -14.18
N LEU A 192 -6.99 -25.86 -13.27
CA LEU A 192 -7.86 -25.71 -12.10
C LEU A 192 -9.09 -24.87 -12.44
N ASP A 193 -10.25 -25.23 -11.86
CA ASP A 193 -11.41 -24.33 -11.91
C ASP A 193 -11.12 -23.09 -11.08
N ALA A 194 -11.17 -21.91 -11.71
CA ALA A 194 -10.99 -20.63 -11.05
C ALA A 194 -12.26 -19.80 -11.16
N LYS A 195 -12.69 -19.17 -10.05
CA LYS A 195 -13.92 -18.35 -9.99
C LYS A 195 -13.64 -17.00 -9.36
N ILE A 196 -14.33 -15.96 -9.83
CA ILE A 196 -14.28 -14.61 -9.26
C ILE A 196 -15.65 -14.35 -8.62
N PRO A 197 -15.81 -14.52 -7.29
CA PRO A 197 -17.08 -14.30 -6.61
C PRO A 197 -17.58 -12.88 -6.74
N ARG A 198 -18.90 -12.74 -6.87
CA ARG A 198 -19.56 -11.43 -6.72
C ARG A 198 -20.04 -11.23 -5.27
N PRO A 199 -20.12 -9.98 -4.77
CA PRO A 199 -20.71 -9.71 -3.47
C PRO A 199 -22.10 -10.34 -3.32
N GLY A 200 -22.31 -11.10 -2.25
CA GLY A 200 -23.56 -11.82 -1.97
C GLY A 200 -23.71 -13.16 -2.68
N GLU A 201 -22.76 -13.57 -3.52
CA GLU A 201 -22.75 -14.91 -4.11
C GLU A 201 -22.37 -15.97 -3.07
N SER A 202 -22.94 -17.16 -3.21
CA SER A 202 -22.69 -18.30 -2.33
C SER A 202 -22.38 -19.54 -3.15
N PHE A 203 -21.40 -20.32 -2.69
CA PHE A 203 -20.94 -21.53 -3.34
C PHE A 203 -21.07 -22.70 -2.37
N ASP A 204 -21.43 -23.86 -2.90
CA ASP A 204 -21.33 -25.11 -2.14
C ASP A 204 -19.93 -25.70 -2.33
N CYS A 205 -19.22 -25.88 -1.22
CA CYS A 205 -17.92 -26.55 -1.18
C CYS A 205 -18.18 -28.02 -0.84
N GLY A 206 -18.76 -28.76 -1.79
CA GLY A 206 -19.09 -30.17 -1.62
C GLY A 206 -17.84 -31.06 -1.47
N VAL A 207 -18.04 -32.27 -0.95
CA VAL A 207 -17.00 -33.31 -0.74
C VAL A 207 -16.39 -33.86 -2.05
N ASP A 208 -16.97 -33.51 -3.20
CA ASP A 208 -16.65 -34.07 -4.52
C ASP A 208 -15.83 -33.11 -5.40
N GLY A 209 -15.36 -32.01 -4.83
CA GLY A 209 -14.43 -31.09 -5.48
C GLY A 209 -14.98 -30.26 -6.63
N ARG A 210 -16.31 -30.09 -6.73
CA ARG A 210 -16.93 -29.22 -7.74
C ARG A 210 -17.67 -28.08 -7.08
N PHE A 211 -17.24 -26.85 -7.31
CA PHE A 211 -17.96 -25.66 -6.84
C PHE A 211 -19.26 -25.52 -7.63
N SER A 212 -20.39 -25.86 -7.02
CA SER A 212 -21.70 -25.52 -7.58
C SER A 212 -22.15 -24.16 -7.05
N LYS A 213 -22.67 -23.31 -7.94
CA LYS A 213 -23.29 -22.05 -7.54
C LYS A 213 -24.58 -22.39 -6.80
N LYS A 214 -24.74 -21.95 -5.55
CA LYS A 214 -26.04 -22.08 -4.89
C LYS A 214 -27.00 -21.14 -5.59
N ALA A 215 -28.15 -21.64 -6.02
CA ALA A 215 -29.24 -20.77 -6.47
C ALA A 215 -29.53 -19.77 -5.34
N MET A 216 -29.68 -18.48 -5.68
CA MET A 216 -30.08 -17.47 -4.70
C MET A 216 -31.36 -17.98 -4.02
N ILE A 217 -31.34 -18.03 -2.68
CA ILE A 217 -32.56 -18.19 -1.92
C ILE A 217 -33.33 -16.88 -2.10
N GLU A 218 -34.23 -16.86 -3.09
CA GLU A 218 -35.28 -15.85 -3.13
C GLU A 218 -36.17 -16.07 -1.90
N ASN A 219 -36.28 -15.00 -1.10
CA ASN A 219 -37.23 -14.73 -0.01
C ASN A 219 -36.71 -14.91 1.41
N VAL A 220 -36.54 -13.77 2.09
CA VAL A 220 -37.55 -13.41 3.11
C VAL A 220 -38.12 -12.04 2.75
N LYS A 221 -39.42 -12.02 2.47
CA LYS A 221 -40.26 -10.82 2.45
C LYS A 221 -40.53 -10.39 3.90
N GLU A 222 -40.62 -9.06 4.05
CA GLU A 222 -40.97 -8.23 5.23
C GLU A 222 -39.89 -8.03 6.30
#